data_AF-A0A9W4QR62-F1
#
_entry.id   AF-A0A9W4QR62-F1
#
_cell.length_a   1.000
_cell.length_b   1.000
_cell.length_c   1.000
_cell.angle_alpha   90.00
_cell.angle_beta   90.00
_cell.angle_gamma   90.00
#
_symmetry.space_group_name_H-M   'P 1'
#
loop_
_entity.id
_entity.type
_entity.pdbx_description
1 polymer ?
#
loop_
_entity_poly.entity_id
_entity_poly.type
_entity_poly.pdbx_seq_one_letter_code
_entity_poly.pdbx_strand_id
1 'polypeptide(L)'
;MSSQLKNIEFYLEPADNNRLSSLCGPFDENIKQIERRLGVEVAHRDNWFKVTGQPVQTKAAMDILKSLYIDTQPIRGQINEIEPDNVHLAISQANVLEQDAPAVWDQEVYIKTRRGVVKPRNPNQSQYVANILTHDICFGVGPAGTGKTYLAVAAAVDALERQEVRRILLTRPAVEAGEKLGFLPGDLTQKIDPYLRPLYDALFEMLGFEKVERLIEKNVIEVAPLAYMRGRTLNDAFIILDESQNTTTEQMKMFLTRIGFNSKAVITGDITQIDLPRGARSGLRHAIEVLGEVGEISFNFFKSHDVVRHPVVARIVEAYEKKEEAERKEKALKEQAYKQAKQLKEHGE
;
A
#
# COMPACT_ATOMS: atom_id res chain seq x y z
N MET A 1 -23.83 -0.91 4.72
CA MET A 1 -24.84 0.08 5.14
C MET A 1 -25.78 0.34 3.97
N SER A 2 -27.07 0.58 4.23
CA SER A 2 -28.10 0.82 3.21
C SER A 2 -27.63 1.85 2.17
N SER A 3 -27.58 1.47 0.89
CA SER A 3 -27.22 2.32 -0.25
C SER A 3 -28.36 3.27 -0.61
N GLN A 4 -28.76 4.13 0.34
CA GLN A 4 -29.78 5.14 0.07
C GLN A 4 -29.18 6.26 -0.79
N LEU A 5 -29.64 6.34 -2.03
CA LEU A 5 -29.38 7.48 -2.91
C LEU A 5 -29.88 8.75 -2.24
N LYS A 6 -29.05 9.80 -2.26
CA LYS A 6 -29.35 11.11 -1.71
C LYS A 6 -29.52 12.11 -2.84
N ASN A 7 -30.41 13.08 -2.64
CA ASN A 7 -30.59 14.23 -3.53
C ASN A 7 -30.00 15.46 -2.85
N ILE A 8 -29.20 16.24 -3.58
CA ILE A 8 -28.70 17.54 -3.15
C ILE A 8 -29.17 18.57 -4.18
N GLU A 9 -29.83 19.63 -3.71
CA GLU A 9 -30.34 20.73 -4.54
C GLU A 9 -29.64 22.02 -4.12
N PHE A 10 -29.20 22.83 -5.08
CA PHE A 10 -28.49 24.08 -4.83
C PHE A 10 -28.64 25.06 -5.99
N TYR A 11 -28.30 26.32 -5.73
CA TYR A 11 -28.27 27.39 -6.74
C TYR A 11 -26.82 27.84 -6.97
N LEU A 12 -26.49 28.14 -8.22
CA LEU A 12 -25.24 28.80 -8.60
C LEU A 12 -25.47 30.31 -8.66
N GLU A 13 -24.78 31.05 -7.80
CA GLU A 13 -24.95 32.50 -7.67
C GLU A 13 -23.63 33.25 -7.89
N PRO A 14 -23.65 34.48 -8.45
CA PRO A 14 -24.83 35.18 -8.99
C PRO A 14 -25.34 34.54 -10.30
N ALA A 15 -26.65 34.60 -10.57
CA ALA A 15 -27.24 34.00 -11.77
C ALA A 15 -26.81 34.75 -13.03
N ASP A 16 -26.14 34.05 -13.96
CA ASP A 16 -25.68 34.60 -15.24
C ASP A 16 -25.73 33.50 -16.32
N ASN A 17 -26.58 33.71 -17.33
CA ASN A 17 -26.83 32.71 -18.38
C ASN A 17 -25.59 32.39 -19.22
N ASN A 18 -24.70 33.37 -19.44
CA ASN A 18 -23.49 33.14 -20.25
C ASN A 18 -22.49 32.27 -19.49
N ARG A 19 -22.38 32.48 -18.17
CA ARG A 19 -21.55 31.66 -17.29
C ARG A 19 -22.09 30.24 -17.13
N LEU A 20 -23.41 30.11 -17.00
CA LEU A 20 -24.06 28.79 -16.96
C LEU A 20 -23.88 28.02 -18.26
N SER A 21 -23.98 28.70 -19.41
CA SER A 21 -23.72 28.09 -20.72
C SER A 21 -22.27 27.63 -20.86
N SER A 22 -21.30 28.41 -20.35
CA SER A 22 -19.88 28.01 -20.32
C SER A 22 -19.66 26.78 -19.43
N LEU A 23 -20.27 26.74 -18.24
CA LEU A 23 -20.18 25.61 -17.32
C LEU A 23 -20.74 24.33 -17.94
N CYS A 24 -21.94 24.38 -18.52
CA CYS A 24 -22.59 23.18 -19.08
C CYS A 24 -21.86 22.67 -20.34
N GLY A 25 -21.22 23.56 -21.10
CA GLY A 25 -20.58 23.25 -22.37
C GLY A 25 -21.59 22.92 -23.48
N PRO A 26 -21.13 22.68 -24.72
CA PRO A 26 -21.99 22.34 -25.84
C PRO A 26 -22.81 21.07 -25.55
N PHE A 27 -24.13 21.13 -25.70
CA PHE A 27 -25.04 19.99 -25.47
C PHE A 27 -24.88 19.31 -24.09
N ASP A 28 -24.53 20.08 -23.06
CA ASP A 28 -24.31 19.64 -21.68
C ASP A 28 -23.17 18.60 -21.54
N GLU A 29 -22.17 18.67 -22.41
CA GLU A 29 -21.04 17.73 -22.44
C GLU A 29 -20.27 17.71 -21.11
N ASN A 30 -20.05 18.87 -20.49
CA ASN A 30 -19.35 18.98 -19.21
C ASN A 30 -20.16 18.33 -18.07
N ILE A 31 -21.48 18.50 -18.08
CA ILE A 31 -22.38 17.88 -17.11
C ILE A 31 -22.35 16.35 -17.26
N LYS A 32 -22.50 15.86 -18.51
CA LYS A 32 -22.42 14.42 -18.82
C LYS A 32 -21.08 13.82 -18.44
N GLN A 33 -19.98 14.57 -18.56
CA GLN A 33 -18.65 14.14 -18.15
C GLN A 33 -18.57 13.95 -16.62
N ILE A 34 -19.14 14.87 -15.83
CA ILE A 34 -19.23 14.77 -14.37
C ILE A 34 -20.11 13.57 -13.96
N GLU A 35 -21.27 13.40 -14.59
CA GLU A 35 -22.19 12.27 -14.34
C GLU A 35 -21.50 10.92 -14.58
N ARG A 36 -20.90 10.74 -15.77
CA ARG A 36 -20.22 9.48 -16.14
C ARG A 36 -19.06 9.14 -15.23
N ARG A 37 -18.31 10.16 -14.78
CA ARG A 37 -17.13 9.96 -13.95
C ARG A 37 -17.48 9.69 -12.50
N LEU A 38 -18.46 10.38 -11.92
CA LEU A 38 -18.80 10.24 -10.49
C LEU A 38 -19.92 9.25 -10.22
N GLY A 39 -20.60 8.74 -11.27
CA GLY A 39 -21.74 7.84 -11.11
C GLY A 39 -22.97 8.51 -10.51
N VAL A 40 -23.19 9.78 -10.84
CA VAL A 40 -24.32 10.60 -10.37
C VAL A 40 -25.22 11.02 -11.54
N GLU A 41 -26.44 11.41 -11.24
CA GLU A 41 -27.38 12.04 -12.16
C GLU A 41 -27.51 13.52 -11.80
N VAL A 42 -27.39 14.42 -12.79
CA VAL A 42 -27.46 15.87 -12.63
C VAL A 42 -28.59 16.43 -13.48
N ALA A 43 -29.59 17.02 -12.83
CA ALA A 43 -30.64 17.78 -13.48
C ALA A 43 -30.46 19.27 -13.18
N HIS A 44 -30.66 20.14 -14.17
CA HIS A 44 -30.58 21.58 -13.96
C HIS A 44 -31.68 22.35 -14.71
N ARG A 45 -32.01 23.52 -14.18
CA ARG A 45 -32.91 24.49 -14.79
C ARG A 45 -32.46 25.89 -14.38
N ASP A 46 -32.06 26.70 -15.36
CA ASP A 46 -31.45 28.00 -15.12
C ASP A 46 -30.24 27.86 -14.16
N ASN A 47 -30.21 28.61 -13.05
CA ASN A 47 -29.15 28.52 -12.05
C ASN A 47 -29.43 27.48 -10.95
N TRP A 48 -30.51 26.70 -11.04
CA TRP A 48 -30.85 25.63 -10.10
C TRP A 48 -30.31 24.28 -10.58
N PHE A 49 -29.64 23.57 -9.68
CA PHE A 49 -29.04 22.26 -9.93
C PHE A 49 -29.49 21.24 -8.88
N LYS A 50 -29.72 20.01 -9.34
CA LYS A 50 -30.04 18.85 -8.53
C LYS A 50 -29.11 17.70 -8.89
N VAL A 51 -28.48 17.12 -7.88
CA VAL A 51 -27.59 15.95 -8.02
C VAL A 51 -28.13 14.79 -7.21
N THR A 52 -28.25 13.63 -7.86
CA THR A 52 -28.75 12.37 -7.28
C THR A 52 -27.69 11.28 -7.39
N GLY A 53 -27.40 10.56 -6.29
CA GLY A 53 -26.32 9.56 -6.24
C GLY A 53 -25.98 9.12 -4.81
N GLN A 54 -24.81 8.49 -4.60
CA GLN A 54 -24.35 8.21 -3.23
C GLN A 54 -23.98 9.51 -2.48
N PRO A 55 -24.04 9.55 -1.14
CA PRO A 55 -23.81 10.77 -0.37
C PRO A 55 -22.46 11.47 -0.62
N VAL A 56 -21.42 10.67 -0.83
CA VAL A 56 -20.06 11.14 -1.13
C VAL A 56 -19.98 11.75 -2.54
N GLN A 57 -20.49 11.02 -3.53
CA GLN A 57 -20.43 11.40 -4.94
C GLN A 57 -21.30 12.62 -5.23
N THR A 58 -22.47 12.71 -4.60
CA THR A 58 -23.37 13.87 -4.73
C THR A 58 -22.76 15.15 -4.17
N LYS A 59 -22.07 15.07 -3.02
CA LYS A 59 -21.37 16.22 -2.44
C LYS A 59 -20.22 16.68 -3.35
N ALA A 60 -19.43 15.73 -3.85
CA ALA A 60 -18.32 16.03 -4.75
C ALA A 60 -18.76 16.71 -6.05
N ALA A 61 -19.83 16.19 -6.67
CA ALA A 61 -20.37 16.79 -7.88
C ALA A 61 -20.90 18.22 -7.63
N MET A 62 -21.55 18.46 -6.49
CA MET A 62 -21.95 19.82 -6.10
C MET A 62 -20.73 20.75 -5.97
N ASP A 63 -19.67 20.31 -5.28
CA ASP A 63 -18.49 21.12 -5.04
C ASP A 63 -17.73 21.41 -6.35
N ILE A 64 -17.61 20.43 -7.25
CA ILE A 64 -17.04 20.61 -8.60
C ILE A 64 -17.86 21.63 -9.40
N LEU A 65 -19.19 21.49 -9.44
CA LEU A 65 -20.06 22.41 -10.18
C LEU A 65 -19.93 23.84 -9.66
N LYS A 66 -19.80 24.03 -8.34
CA LYS A 66 -19.55 25.35 -7.75
C LYS A 66 -18.17 25.89 -8.10
N SER A 67 -17.13 25.06 -8.04
CA SER A 67 -15.76 25.47 -8.38
C SER A 67 -15.65 25.89 -9.84
N LEU A 68 -16.13 25.05 -10.76
CA LEU A 68 -16.13 25.37 -12.19
C LEU A 68 -16.96 26.62 -12.48
N TYR A 69 -18.07 26.84 -11.76
CA TYR A 69 -18.83 28.08 -11.88
C TYR A 69 -18.03 29.30 -11.42
N ILE A 70 -17.20 29.19 -10.39
CA ILE A 70 -16.28 30.26 -9.97
C ILE A 70 -15.25 30.50 -11.07
N ASP A 71 -14.75 29.47 -11.74
CA ASP A 71 -13.75 29.62 -12.81
C ASP A 71 -14.30 30.35 -14.05
N THR A 72 -15.62 30.34 -14.25
CA THR A 72 -16.30 31.17 -15.27
C THR A 72 -16.37 32.67 -14.91
N GLN A 73 -15.89 33.08 -13.72
CA GLN A 73 -15.93 34.50 -13.35
C GLN A 73 -15.15 35.35 -14.37
N PRO A 74 -15.73 36.46 -14.85
CA PRO A 74 -15.13 37.22 -15.91
C PRO A 74 -13.87 37.94 -15.44
N ILE A 75 -12.75 37.65 -16.11
CA ILE A 75 -11.49 38.37 -15.92
C ILE A 75 -11.41 39.43 -17.02
N ARG A 76 -11.38 40.72 -16.64
CA ARG A 76 -11.40 41.86 -17.59
C ARG A 76 -12.60 41.85 -18.56
N GLY A 77 -13.75 41.33 -18.12
CA GLY A 77 -14.99 41.31 -18.91
C GLY A 77 -15.12 40.16 -19.91
N GLN A 78 -14.16 39.23 -19.95
CA GLN A 78 -14.25 38.01 -20.74
C GLN A 78 -14.55 36.82 -19.83
N ILE A 79 -15.59 36.05 -20.17
CA ILE A 79 -15.95 34.82 -19.48
C ILE A 79 -15.01 33.72 -19.95
N ASN A 80 -14.38 33.01 -19.02
CA ASN A 80 -13.57 31.85 -19.37
C ASN A 80 -14.48 30.70 -19.81
N GLU A 81 -14.13 30.06 -20.93
CA GLU A 81 -14.76 28.81 -21.35
C GLU A 81 -14.21 27.64 -20.52
N ILE A 82 -15.10 26.78 -20.04
CA ILE A 82 -14.71 25.56 -19.34
C ILE A 82 -14.44 24.48 -20.39
N GLU A 83 -13.16 24.26 -20.69
CA GLU A 83 -12.73 23.16 -21.56
C GLU A 83 -12.90 21.79 -20.85
N PRO A 84 -13.10 20.70 -21.60
CA PRO A 84 -13.24 19.35 -21.02
C PRO A 84 -12.07 18.92 -20.13
N ASP A 85 -10.86 19.41 -20.41
CA ASP A 85 -9.66 19.15 -19.60
C ASP A 85 -9.74 19.83 -18.22
N ASN A 86 -10.39 20.99 -18.11
CA ASN A 86 -10.62 21.67 -16.83
C ASN A 86 -11.61 20.88 -15.97
N VAL A 87 -12.65 20.32 -16.60
CA VAL A 87 -13.59 19.39 -15.95
C VAL A 87 -12.86 18.13 -15.47
N HIS A 88 -11.97 17.58 -16.30
CA HIS A 88 -11.17 16.42 -15.92
C HIS A 88 -10.28 16.70 -14.71
N LEU A 89 -9.58 17.84 -14.72
CA LEU A 89 -8.73 18.27 -13.62
C LEU A 89 -9.52 18.49 -12.33
N ALA A 90 -10.68 19.15 -12.41
CA ALA A 90 -11.55 19.38 -11.25
C ALA A 90 -12.09 18.07 -10.65
N ILE A 91 -12.44 17.09 -11.49
CA ILE A 91 -12.84 15.74 -11.04
C ILE A 91 -11.67 15.01 -10.36
N SER A 92 -10.47 15.09 -10.95
CA SER A 92 -9.26 14.51 -10.36
C SER A 92 -8.89 15.15 -9.03
N GLN A 93 -9.00 16.48 -8.91
CA GLN A 93 -8.71 17.22 -7.67
C GLN A 93 -9.76 16.98 -6.57
N ALA A 94 -11.01 16.71 -6.95
CA ALA A 94 -12.05 16.40 -5.98
C ALA A 94 -11.81 15.06 -5.27
N ASN A 95 -10.87 14.21 -5.73
CA ASN A 95 -10.59 12.88 -5.19
C ASN A 95 -11.86 12.01 -5.03
N VAL A 96 -12.85 12.24 -5.90
CA VAL A 96 -14.14 11.52 -6.04
C VAL A 96 -13.97 10.00 -6.04
N LEU A 97 -13.15 9.61 -7.00
CA LEU A 97 -13.03 8.25 -7.51
C LEU A 97 -11.97 7.42 -6.79
N GLU A 98 -11.20 8.04 -5.91
CA GLU A 98 -10.26 7.38 -5.01
C GLU A 98 -10.90 7.05 -3.64
N GLN A 99 -12.18 7.38 -3.44
CA GLN A 99 -12.88 7.17 -2.16
C GLN A 99 -13.42 5.75 -1.92
N ASP A 100 -13.14 4.79 -2.81
CA ASP A 100 -13.18 3.37 -2.43
C ASP A 100 -11.95 2.96 -1.58
N ALA A 101 -10.96 3.85 -1.44
CA ALA A 101 -10.03 3.82 -0.32
C ALA A 101 -10.53 4.82 0.74
N PRO A 102 -10.67 4.43 2.02
CA PRO A 102 -11.02 5.38 3.05
C PRO A 102 -9.99 6.51 3.07
N ALA A 103 -10.48 7.74 2.87
CA ALA A 103 -9.70 8.96 3.01
C ALA A 103 -9.17 9.08 4.44
N VAL A 104 -7.94 8.63 4.66
CA VAL A 104 -7.12 8.91 5.86
C VAL A 104 -5.98 9.87 5.48
N TRP A 105 -6.15 10.70 4.44
CA TRP A 105 -5.11 11.59 3.95
C TRP A 105 -5.12 13.01 4.53
N ASP A 106 -5.88 13.25 5.60
CA ASP A 106 -5.80 14.52 6.34
C ASP A 106 -5.59 14.36 7.85
N GLN A 107 -5.27 13.13 8.28
CA GLN A 107 -4.57 12.94 9.54
C GLN A 107 -3.12 12.64 9.18
N GLU A 108 -2.19 13.49 9.58
CA GLU A 108 -0.79 13.10 9.64
C GLU A 108 -0.73 11.85 10.55
N VAL A 109 -0.67 10.66 9.95
CA VAL A 109 -0.69 9.40 10.68
C VAL A 109 0.67 9.23 11.34
N TYR A 110 0.77 9.78 12.54
CA TYR A 110 1.94 9.68 13.37
C TYR A 110 1.85 8.48 14.27
N ILE A 111 2.82 7.60 14.14
CA ILE A 111 3.03 6.55 15.11
C ILE A 111 3.92 7.14 16.21
N LYS A 112 3.31 7.50 17.33
CA LYS A 112 4.05 7.97 18.50
C LYS A 112 4.64 6.75 19.21
N THR A 113 5.96 6.69 19.27
CA THR A 113 6.67 5.74 20.14
C THR A 113 7.32 6.52 21.27
N ARG A 114 7.60 5.86 22.39
CA ARG A 114 8.27 6.47 23.54
C ARG A 114 9.64 7.08 23.19
N ARG A 115 10.32 6.61 22.13
CA ARG A 115 11.64 7.10 21.69
C ARG A 115 11.59 8.10 20.52
N GLY A 116 10.42 8.35 19.95
CA GLY A 116 10.26 9.32 18.86
C GLY A 116 8.99 9.10 18.03
N VAL A 117 8.72 10.02 17.11
CA VAL A 117 7.61 9.89 16.17
C VAL A 117 8.12 9.19 14.91
N VAL A 118 7.60 7.99 14.64
CA VAL A 118 7.82 7.32 13.37
C VAL A 118 6.85 7.93 12.37
N LYS A 119 7.41 8.59 11.34
CA LYS A 119 6.65 9.26 10.29
C LYS A 119 6.80 8.51 8.95
N PRO A 120 5.70 8.20 8.24
CA PRO A 120 5.81 7.81 6.84
C PRO A 120 6.48 8.93 6.05
N ARG A 121 7.31 8.57 5.07
CA ARG A 121 8.15 9.51 4.31
C ARG A 121 7.64 9.78 2.89
N ASN A 122 6.63 9.03 2.45
CA ASN A 122 5.99 9.21 1.15
C ASN A 122 4.50 8.82 1.24
N PRO A 123 3.67 9.16 0.21
CA PRO A 123 2.24 8.86 0.22
C PRO A 123 1.94 7.36 0.33
N ASN A 124 2.74 6.50 -0.32
CA ASN A 124 2.50 5.05 -0.31
C ASN A 124 2.73 4.43 1.08
N GLN A 125 3.75 4.90 1.82
CA GLN A 125 3.95 4.54 3.22
C GLN A 125 2.83 5.07 4.11
N SER A 126 2.31 6.26 3.83
CA SER A 126 1.19 6.84 4.58
C SER A 126 -0.08 6.00 4.39
N GLN A 127 -0.38 5.63 3.14
CA GLN A 127 -1.49 4.73 2.82
C GLN A 127 -1.32 3.37 3.49
N TYR A 128 -0.10 2.82 3.49
CA TYR A 128 0.18 1.55 4.15
C TYR A 128 -0.11 1.60 5.66
N VAL A 129 0.30 2.66 6.35
CA VAL A 129 0.00 2.81 7.78
C VAL A 129 -1.50 3.00 7.99
N ALA A 130 -2.18 3.80 7.16
CA ALA A 130 -3.64 3.96 7.23
C ALA A 130 -4.38 2.62 7.04
N ASN A 131 -3.93 1.80 6.11
CA ASN A 131 -4.47 0.46 5.86
C ASN A 131 -4.31 -0.44 7.08
N ILE A 132 -3.13 -0.43 7.73
CA ILE A 132 -2.87 -1.18 8.97
C ILE A 132 -3.84 -0.80 10.10
N LEU A 133 -4.17 0.49 10.22
CA LEU A 133 -5.07 0.96 11.26
C LEU A 133 -6.53 0.58 10.98
N THR A 134 -6.94 0.62 9.71
CA THR A 134 -8.34 0.48 9.29
C THR A 134 -8.78 -0.96 9.00
N HIS A 135 -7.85 -1.84 8.63
CA HIS A 135 -8.14 -3.23 8.27
C HIS A 135 -7.58 -4.21 9.31
N ASP A 136 -8.16 -5.40 9.38
CA ASP A 136 -7.69 -6.44 10.29
C ASP A 136 -6.59 -7.30 9.66
N ILE A 137 -6.56 -7.39 8.32
CA ILE A 137 -5.51 -8.09 7.58
C ILE A 137 -4.95 -7.17 6.51
N CYS A 138 -3.64 -6.95 6.53
CA CYS A 138 -2.96 -6.06 5.62
C CYS A 138 -1.73 -6.72 4.99
N PHE A 139 -1.56 -6.56 3.69
CA PHE A 139 -0.39 -7.02 2.96
C PHE A 139 0.48 -5.83 2.54
N GLY A 140 1.72 -5.79 3.00
CA GLY A 140 2.75 -4.84 2.54
C GLY A 140 3.72 -5.54 1.61
N VAL A 141 3.59 -5.33 0.30
CA VAL A 141 4.35 -6.07 -0.71
C VAL A 141 5.27 -5.13 -1.47
N GLY A 142 6.57 -5.41 -1.51
CA GLY A 142 7.50 -4.69 -2.38
C GLY A 142 8.94 -4.72 -1.90
N PRO A 143 9.83 -3.92 -2.52
CA PRO A 143 11.27 -4.09 -2.37
C PRO A 143 11.80 -3.84 -0.95
N ALA A 144 13.03 -4.30 -0.70
CA ALA A 144 13.74 -4.01 0.54
C ALA A 144 14.05 -2.50 0.69
N GLY A 145 13.87 -1.96 1.90
CA GLY A 145 14.11 -0.54 2.20
C GLY A 145 12.92 0.39 1.94
N THR A 146 11.73 -0.15 1.63
CA THR A 146 10.46 0.62 1.54
C THR A 146 9.83 0.89 2.91
N GLY A 147 10.38 0.32 3.98
CA GLY A 147 9.89 0.50 5.34
C GLY A 147 8.71 -0.39 5.74
N LYS A 148 8.26 -1.32 4.88
CA LYS A 148 7.09 -2.19 5.11
C LYS A 148 7.09 -2.89 6.48
N THR A 149 8.19 -3.54 6.85
CA THR A 149 8.30 -4.27 8.13
C THR A 149 8.46 -3.29 9.30
N TYR A 150 9.29 -2.27 9.13
CA TYR A 150 9.54 -1.26 10.17
C TYR A 150 8.25 -0.50 10.55
N LEU A 151 7.47 -0.04 9.58
CA LEU A 151 6.20 0.64 9.80
C LEU A 151 5.15 -0.28 10.43
N ALA A 152 5.15 -1.58 10.07
CA ALA A 152 4.27 -2.57 10.71
C ALA A 152 4.62 -2.74 12.19
N VAL A 153 5.90 -2.89 12.54
CA VAL A 153 6.35 -3.00 13.93
C VAL A 153 6.01 -1.73 14.70
N ALA A 154 6.18 -0.56 14.09
CA ALA A 154 5.79 0.71 14.70
C ALA A 154 4.29 0.76 15.03
N ALA A 155 3.43 0.35 14.09
CA ALA A 155 1.99 0.29 14.32
C ALA A 155 1.61 -0.73 15.40
N ALA A 156 2.29 -1.88 15.45
CA ALA A 156 2.10 -2.89 16.49
C ALA A 156 2.43 -2.34 17.89
N VAL A 157 3.54 -1.60 18.00
CA VAL A 157 3.96 -0.96 19.24
C VAL A 157 2.95 0.09 19.69
N ASP A 158 2.47 0.95 18.80
CA ASP A 158 1.45 1.96 19.13
C ASP A 158 0.14 1.32 19.58
N ALA A 159 -0.34 0.27 18.87
CA ALA A 159 -1.52 -0.48 19.27
C ALA A 159 -1.38 -1.13 20.67
N LEU A 160 -0.18 -1.64 21.00
CA LEU A 160 0.11 -2.18 22.33
C LEU A 160 0.14 -1.09 23.40
N GLU A 161 0.76 0.06 23.12
CA GLU A 161 0.83 1.19 24.06
C GLU A 161 -0.56 1.83 24.30
N ARG A 162 -1.44 1.82 23.29
CA ARG A 162 -2.85 2.24 23.38
C ARG A 162 -3.78 1.20 24.00
N GLN A 163 -3.26 0.02 24.34
CA GLN A 163 -4.04 -1.10 24.90
C GLN A 163 -5.15 -1.61 23.95
N GLU A 164 -5.02 -1.38 22.65
CA GLU A 164 -5.93 -1.93 21.64
C GLU A 164 -5.71 -3.44 21.48
N VAL A 165 -4.47 -3.89 21.64
CA VAL A 165 -4.07 -5.30 21.69
C VAL A 165 -3.37 -5.63 23.00
N ARG A 166 -3.40 -6.90 23.40
CA ARG A 166 -2.76 -7.39 24.63
C ARG A 166 -1.34 -7.90 24.41
N ARG A 167 -0.98 -8.25 23.17
CA ARG A 167 0.34 -8.79 22.82
C ARG A 167 0.72 -8.51 21.37
N ILE A 168 2.01 -8.52 21.09
CA ILE A 168 2.59 -8.48 19.75
C ILE A 168 3.23 -9.83 19.45
N LEU A 169 2.98 -10.37 18.26
CA LEU A 169 3.62 -11.59 17.80
C LEU A 169 4.30 -11.35 16.46
N LEU A 170 5.62 -11.48 16.43
CA LEU A 170 6.45 -11.31 15.24
C LEU A 170 6.91 -12.69 14.78
N THR A 171 6.66 -13.01 13.51
CA THR A 171 7.00 -14.31 12.96
C THR A 171 7.60 -14.22 11.57
N ARG A 172 8.49 -15.17 11.27
CA ARG A 172 9.21 -15.28 9.99
C ARG A 172 9.28 -16.75 9.60
N PRO A 173 9.10 -17.11 8.31
CA PRO A 173 9.34 -18.47 7.86
C PRO A 173 10.83 -18.81 7.97
N ALA A 174 11.14 -20.01 8.46
CA ALA A 174 12.51 -20.51 8.43
C ALA A 174 12.80 -21.01 7.01
N VAL A 175 13.65 -20.29 6.28
CA VAL A 175 14.13 -20.68 4.95
C VAL A 175 15.65 -20.62 4.94
N GLU A 176 16.27 -21.65 4.39
CA GLU A 176 17.72 -21.77 4.24
C GLU A 176 18.19 -20.83 3.12
N ALA A 177 18.31 -19.54 3.42
CA ALA A 177 18.83 -18.56 2.48
C ALA A 177 20.36 -18.67 2.41
N GLY A 178 20.86 -19.43 1.42
CA GLY A 178 22.28 -19.45 1.05
C GLY A 178 23.22 -20.28 1.93
N GLU A 179 22.91 -20.47 3.21
CA GLU A 179 23.64 -21.35 4.14
C GLU A 179 22.68 -22.41 4.71
N LYS A 180 23.05 -23.70 4.66
CA LYS A 180 22.19 -24.75 5.26
C LYS A 180 22.10 -24.48 6.76
N LEU A 181 20.88 -24.46 7.31
CA LEU A 181 20.62 -24.26 8.74
C LEU A 181 21.41 -25.26 9.62
N GLY A 182 21.79 -26.40 9.02
CA GLY A 182 22.68 -27.40 9.59
C GLY A 182 24.08 -26.93 10.00
N PHE A 183 24.63 -25.84 9.45
CA PHE A 183 26.03 -25.42 9.70
C PHE A 183 26.22 -24.42 10.85
N LEU A 184 25.17 -23.74 11.31
CA LEU A 184 25.29 -22.87 12.48
C LEU A 184 25.43 -23.76 13.75
N PRO A 185 26.50 -23.60 14.56
CA PRO A 185 26.65 -24.36 15.80
C PRO A 185 25.60 -23.91 16.83
N GLY A 186 25.05 -24.84 17.61
CA GLY A 186 24.06 -24.54 18.66
C GLY A 186 22.75 -25.32 18.55
N ASP A 187 21.84 -25.05 19.48
CA ASP A 187 20.48 -25.59 19.47
C ASP A 187 19.63 -24.97 18.33
N LEU A 188 18.46 -25.54 18.05
CA LEU A 188 17.59 -25.09 16.96
C LEU A 188 17.20 -23.61 17.11
N THR A 189 17.09 -23.12 18.35
CA THR A 189 16.75 -21.73 18.66
C THR A 189 17.90 -20.80 18.30
N GLN A 190 19.14 -21.13 18.68
CA GLN A 190 20.35 -20.39 18.36
C GLN A 190 20.62 -20.30 16.84
N LYS A 191 20.17 -21.30 16.07
CA LYS A 191 20.28 -21.31 14.61
C LYS A 191 19.28 -20.39 13.93
N ILE A 192 18.12 -20.14 14.54
CA ILE A 192 17.04 -19.33 13.95
C ILE A 192 17.14 -17.86 14.40
N ASP A 193 17.72 -17.60 15.58
CA ASP A 193 17.85 -16.25 16.15
C ASP A 193 18.46 -15.20 15.20
N PRO A 194 19.50 -15.49 14.39
CA PRO A 194 20.04 -14.51 13.45
C PRO A 194 19.02 -13.99 12.42
N TYR A 195 18.06 -14.83 11.99
CA TYR A 195 17.03 -14.46 11.01
C TYR A 195 15.92 -13.58 11.62
N LEU A 196 15.74 -13.67 12.93
CA LEU A 196 14.76 -12.89 13.69
C LEU A 196 15.36 -11.58 14.21
N ARG A 197 16.69 -11.43 14.21
CA ARG A 197 17.39 -10.24 14.72
C ARG A 197 16.90 -8.89 14.17
N PRO A 198 16.61 -8.73 12.87
CA PRO A 198 16.05 -7.47 12.36
C PRO A 198 14.73 -7.05 13.03
N LEU A 199 13.92 -8.01 13.48
CA LEU A 199 12.67 -7.75 14.19
C LEU A 199 12.94 -7.27 15.63
N TYR A 200 13.93 -7.86 16.30
CA TYR A 200 14.41 -7.39 17.61
C TYR A 200 14.97 -5.98 17.52
N ASP A 201 15.81 -5.68 16.53
CA ASP A 201 16.42 -4.36 16.35
C ASP A 201 15.34 -3.27 16.19
N ALA A 202 14.31 -3.53 15.39
CA ALA A 202 13.18 -2.61 15.23
C ALA A 202 12.42 -2.37 16.55
N LEU A 203 12.19 -3.41 17.34
CA LEU A 203 11.56 -3.28 18.66
C LEU A 203 12.43 -2.47 19.63
N PHE A 204 13.74 -2.74 19.66
CA PHE A 204 14.69 -2.03 20.53
C PHE A 204 14.80 -0.55 20.17
N GLU A 205 14.71 -0.20 18.89
CA GLU A 205 14.69 1.19 18.45
C GLU A 205 13.45 1.93 19.00
N MET A 206 12.28 1.29 18.98
CA MET A 206 11.00 1.92 19.34
C MET A 206 10.72 1.97 20.85
N LEU A 207 11.00 0.87 21.55
CA LEU A 207 10.65 0.68 22.97
C LEU A 207 11.86 0.76 23.90
N GLY A 208 13.06 0.48 23.39
CA GLY A 208 14.28 0.33 24.15
C GLY A 208 14.53 -1.05 24.72
N PHE A 209 15.80 -1.41 24.84
CA PHE A 209 16.29 -2.73 25.26
C PHE A 209 15.61 -3.26 26.52
N GLU A 210 15.73 -2.55 27.65
CA GLU A 210 15.18 -3.00 28.94
C GLU A 210 13.67 -3.27 28.93
N LYS A 211 12.91 -2.47 28.16
CA LYS A 211 11.45 -2.64 28.07
C LYS A 211 11.11 -3.84 27.19
N VAL A 212 11.79 -3.99 26.06
CA VAL A 212 11.57 -5.12 25.14
C VAL A 212 11.88 -6.45 25.83
N GLU A 213 13.03 -6.56 26.50
CA GLU A 213 13.40 -7.77 27.26
C GLU A 213 12.32 -8.14 28.28
N ARG A 214 11.87 -7.17 29.09
CA ARG A 214 10.80 -7.38 30.07
C ARG A 214 9.47 -7.81 29.45
N LEU A 215 9.12 -7.26 28.28
CA LEU A 215 7.89 -7.62 27.58
C LEU A 215 7.99 -9.02 26.94
N ILE A 216 9.18 -9.42 26.50
CA ILE A 216 9.45 -10.77 26.01
C ILE A 216 9.36 -11.79 27.15
N GLU A 217 10.00 -11.52 28.29
CA GLU A 217 9.93 -12.39 29.48
C GLU A 217 8.49 -12.60 29.96
N LYS A 218 7.65 -11.56 29.83
CA LYS A 218 6.22 -11.63 30.17
C LYS A 218 5.34 -12.24 29.08
N ASN A 219 5.91 -12.65 27.94
CA ASN A 219 5.19 -13.12 26.75
C ASN A 219 4.17 -12.11 26.20
N VAL A 220 4.40 -10.80 26.43
CA VAL A 220 3.63 -9.71 25.82
C VAL A 220 4.14 -9.46 24.40
N ILE A 221 5.44 -9.61 24.17
CA ILE A 221 6.05 -9.64 22.85
C ILE A 221 6.60 -11.04 22.62
N GLU A 222 6.20 -11.69 21.54
CA GLU A 222 6.71 -13.00 21.14
C GLU A 222 7.36 -12.88 19.77
N VAL A 223 8.62 -13.31 19.64
CA VAL A 223 9.32 -13.38 18.35
C VAL A 223 9.63 -14.86 18.10
N ALA A 224 8.95 -15.46 17.13
CA ALA A 224 8.98 -16.92 16.95
C ALA A 224 8.90 -17.35 15.48
N PRO A 225 9.47 -18.52 15.12
CA PRO A 225 9.35 -19.06 13.76
C PRO A 225 7.90 -19.36 13.38
N LEU A 226 7.57 -19.29 12.09
CA LEU A 226 6.19 -19.52 11.58
C LEU A 226 5.59 -20.87 12.02
N ALA A 227 6.42 -21.89 12.17
CA ALA A 227 5.99 -23.23 12.60
C ALA A 227 5.26 -23.22 13.96
N TYR A 228 5.58 -22.27 14.84
CA TYR A 228 5.01 -22.15 16.19
C TYR A 228 3.56 -21.63 16.14
N MET A 229 3.08 -21.17 14.98
CA MET A 229 1.69 -20.71 14.82
C MET A 229 0.70 -21.86 14.66
N ARG A 230 1.18 -23.07 14.37
CA ARG A 230 0.34 -24.23 14.11
C ARG A 230 -0.52 -24.57 15.34
N GLY A 231 -1.83 -24.72 15.12
CA GLY A 231 -2.78 -25.10 16.17
C GLY A 231 -3.12 -24.01 17.18
N ARG A 232 -2.60 -22.79 17.01
CA ARG A 232 -2.96 -21.64 17.86
C ARG A 232 -4.24 -20.97 17.37
N THR A 233 -4.83 -20.15 18.21
CA THR A 233 -5.78 -19.10 17.80
C THR A 233 -5.25 -17.81 18.41
N LEU A 234 -5.02 -16.81 17.56
CA LEU A 234 -4.32 -15.58 17.94
C LEU A 234 -5.37 -14.49 18.17
N ASN A 235 -5.96 -14.49 19.37
CA ASN A 235 -6.87 -13.43 19.84
C ASN A 235 -6.08 -12.29 20.51
N ASP A 236 -6.66 -11.09 20.49
CA ASP A 236 -6.19 -9.86 21.15
C ASP A 236 -4.71 -9.56 20.88
N ALA A 237 -4.28 -9.79 19.64
CA ALA A 237 -2.89 -9.75 19.26
C ALA A 237 -2.66 -8.92 18.00
N PHE A 238 -1.51 -8.25 17.95
CA PHE A 238 -0.98 -7.70 16.71
C PHE A 238 0.07 -8.66 16.16
N ILE A 239 -0.20 -9.28 15.02
CA ILE A 239 0.64 -10.31 14.43
C ILE A 239 1.34 -9.75 13.18
N ILE A 240 2.65 -9.94 13.07
CA ILE A 240 3.42 -9.60 11.88
C ILE A 240 4.06 -10.85 11.32
N LEU A 241 3.73 -11.21 10.09
CA LEU A 241 4.44 -12.23 9.32
C LEU A 241 5.39 -11.54 8.35
N ASP A 242 6.68 -11.54 8.70
CA ASP A 242 7.72 -10.94 7.86
C ASP A 242 8.29 -11.95 6.86
N GLU A 243 8.78 -11.41 5.74
CA GLU A 243 9.45 -12.17 4.67
C GLU A 243 8.56 -13.29 4.14
N SER A 244 7.27 -12.99 4.02
CA SER A 244 6.21 -13.92 3.66
C SER A 244 6.33 -14.50 2.26
N GLN A 245 7.16 -13.91 1.38
CA GLN A 245 7.46 -14.51 0.06
C GLN A 245 8.09 -15.90 0.19
N ASN A 246 8.73 -16.16 1.34
CA ASN A 246 9.38 -17.41 1.71
C ASN A 246 8.43 -18.40 2.41
N THR A 247 7.11 -18.17 2.35
CA THR A 247 6.10 -19.15 2.77
C THR A 247 5.63 -20.01 1.62
N THR A 248 5.24 -21.25 1.88
CA THR A 248 4.44 -22.04 0.93
C THR A 248 2.97 -21.64 0.97
N THR A 249 2.19 -22.10 -0.02
CA THR A 249 0.73 -21.96 -0.05
C THR A 249 0.05 -22.51 1.20
N GLU A 250 0.49 -23.65 1.69
CA GLU A 250 -0.05 -24.30 2.89
C GLU A 250 0.31 -23.51 4.14
N GLN A 251 1.53 -22.98 4.23
CA GLN A 251 1.98 -22.18 5.36
C GLN A 251 1.22 -20.84 5.44
N MET A 252 1.01 -20.17 4.31
CA MET A 252 0.22 -18.94 4.25
C MET A 252 -1.23 -19.19 4.67
N LYS A 253 -1.86 -20.25 4.13
CA LYS A 253 -3.23 -20.64 4.54
C LYS A 253 -3.29 -21.04 6.01
N MET A 254 -2.29 -21.78 6.50
CA MET A 254 -2.18 -22.14 7.91
C MET A 254 -2.15 -20.88 8.77
N PHE A 255 -1.31 -19.90 8.45
CA PHE A 255 -1.16 -18.64 9.17
C PHE A 255 -2.43 -17.80 9.18
N LEU A 256 -3.02 -17.51 8.01
CA LEU A 256 -4.20 -16.66 7.90
C LEU A 256 -5.39 -17.23 8.68
N THR A 257 -5.53 -18.56 8.74
CA THR A 257 -6.58 -19.23 9.54
C THR A 257 -6.31 -19.26 11.05
N ARG A 258 -5.20 -18.68 11.53
CA ARG A 258 -4.93 -18.52 12.97
C ARG A 258 -5.38 -17.18 13.54
N ILE A 259 -5.73 -16.22 12.70
CA ILE A 259 -6.11 -14.87 13.11
C ILE A 259 -7.45 -14.96 13.83
N GLY A 260 -7.46 -14.58 15.11
CA GLY A 260 -8.62 -14.63 15.99
C GLY A 260 -9.32 -13.28 16.13
N PHE A 261 -10.24 -13.19 17.09
CA PHE A 261 -10.98 -11.96 17.37
C PHE A 261 -10.09 -10.88 17.99
N ASN A 262 -10.45 -9.62 17.74
CA ASN A 262 -9.75 -8.43 18.24
C ASN A 262 -8.25 -8.46 17.93
N SER A 263 -7.89 -9.00 16.77
CA SER A 263 -6.51 -9.13 16.33
C SER A 263 -6.31 -8.45 14.99
N LYS A 264 -5.10 -7.95 14.79
CA LYS A 264 -4.65 -7.40 13.51
C LYS A 264 -3.45 -8.20 13.00
N ALA A 265 -3.43 -8.48 11.71
CA ALA A 265 -2.34 -9.20 11.06
C ALA A 265 -1.76 -8.38 9.91
N VAL A 266 -0.44 -8.19 9.93
CA VAL A 266 0.29 -7.53 8.86
C VAL A 266 1.27 -8.52 8.24
N ILE A 267 1.13 -8.74 6.94
CA ILE A 267 1.95 -9.68 6.17
C ILE A 267 2.87 -8.87 5.26
N THR A 268 4.17 -8.94 5.49
CA THR A 268 5.17 -8.21 4.71
C THR A 268 5.99 -9.16 3.85
N GLY A 269 6.37 -8.73 2.65
CA GLY A 269 7.24 -9.53 1.80
C GLY A 269 7.62 -8.85 0.48
N ASP A 270 8.49 -9.51 -0.27
CA ASP A 270 8.95 -9.08 -1.59
C ASP A 270 8.83 -10.23 -2.59
N ILE A 271 7.86 -10.15 -3.50
CA ILE A 271 7.62 -11.19 -4.52
C ILE A 271 8.79 -11.40 -5.49
N THR A 272 9.77 -10.48 -5.53
CA THR A 272 10.97 -10.59 -6.36
C THR A 272 12.11 -11.36 -5.70
N GLN A 273 12.05 -11.59 -4.38
CA GLN A 273 13.10 -12.22 -3.57
C GLN A 273 12.63 -13.54 -2.93
N ILE A 274 12.22 -14.49 -3.76
CA ILE A 274 11.73 -15.81 -3.31
C ILE A 274 12.90 -16.78 -3.15
N ASP A 275 13.16 -17.20 -1.92
CA ASP A 275 14.23 -18.15 -1.56
C ASP A 275 13.74 -19.61 -1.45
N LEU A 276 12.52 -19.88 -1.91
CA LEU A 276 11.95 -21.23 -1.87
C LEU A 276 12.65 -22.19 -2.84
N PRO A 277 12.70 -23.50 -2.51
CA PRO A 277 13.21 -24.52 -3.41
C PRO A 277 12.55 -24.46 -4.80
N ARG A 278 13.33 -24.74 -5.86
CA ARG A 278 12.83 -24.72 -7.24
C ARG A 278 11.58 -25.60 -7.38
N GLY A 279 10.51 -24.99 -7.90
CA GLY A 279 9.21 -25.65 -8.11
C GLY A 279 8.17 -25.40 -7.01
N ALA A 280 8.57 -24.89 -5.85
CA ALA A 280 7.62 -24.48 -4.82
C ALA A 280 6.97 -23.14 -5.17
N ARG A 281 5.64 -23.06 -5.04
CA ARG A 281 4.90 -21.82 -5.25
C ARG A 281 4.91 -20.97 -3.97
N SER A 282 5.25 -19.70 -4.10
CA SER A 282 5.19 -18.75 -2.98
C SER A 282 3.75 -18.53 -2.52
N GLY A 283 3.54 -18.67 -1.21
CA GLY A 283 2.29 -18.44 -0.52
C GLY A 283 1.84 -16.99 -0.59
N LEU A 284 2.76 -16.03 -0.53
CA LEU A 284 2.46 -14.61 -0.72
C LEU A 284 1.88 -14.33 -2.11
N ARG A 285 2.55 -14.81 -3.16
CA ARG A 285 2.08 -14.62 -4.55
C ARG A 285 0.70 -15.23 -4.75
N HIS A 286 0.49 -16.44 -4.23
CA HIS A 286 -0.80 -17.12 -4.30
C HIS A 286 -1.89 -16.39 -3.49
N ALA A 287 -1.57 -15.85 -2.31
CA ALA A 287 -2.52 -15.10 -1.50
C ALA A 287 -2.99 -13.82 -2.21
N ILE A 288 -2.10 -13.11 -2.89
CA ILE A 288 -2.46 -11.92 -3.70
C ILE A 288 -3.48 -12.31 -4.79
N GLU A 289 -3.27 -13.44 -5.47
CA GLU A 289 -4.16 -13.90 -6.52
C GLU A 289 -5.54 -14.35 -5.99
N VAL A 290 -5.58 -15.00 -4.82
CA VAL A 290 -6.81 -15.62 -4.29
C VAL A 290 -7.63 -14.65 -3.43
N LEU A 291 -6.99 -13.72 -2.74
CA LEU A 291 -7.62 -12.84 -1.76
C LEU A 291 -7.87 -11.41 -2.28
N GLY A 292 -7.55 -11.14 -3.55
CA GLY A 292 -7.67 -9.80 -4.13
C GLY A 292 -9.10 -9.23 -4.15
N GLU A 293 -10.12 -10.09 -4.07
CA GLU A 293 -11.54 -9.68 -4.05
C GLU A 293 -12.13 -9.61 -2.63
N VAL A 294 -11.36 -9.93 -1.59
CA VAL A 294 -11.83 -9.90 -0.20
C VAL A 294 -11.68 -8.47 0.34
N GLY A 295 -12.80 -7.73 0.42
CA GLY A 295 -12.80 -6.31 0.75
C GLY A 295 -12.26 -5.96 2.15
N GLU A 296 -12.26 -6.90 3.09
CA GLU A 296 -11.71 -6.73 4.44
C GLU A 296 -10.17 -6.85 4.49
N ILE A 297 -9.54 -7.26 3.39
CA ILE A 297 -8.09 -7.44 3.27
C ILE A 297 -7.51 -6.32 2.41
N SER A 298 -6.56 -5.58 2.97
CA SER A 298 -5.85 -4.55 2.21
C SER A 298 -4.57 -5.08 1.57
N PHE A 299 -4.27 -4.60 0.37
CA PHE A 299 -3.00 -4.84 -0.32
C PHE A 299 -2.33 -3.52 -0.65
N ASN A 300 -1.11 -3.32 -0.16
CA ASN A 300 -0.29 -2.15 -0.43
C ASN A 300 0.98 -2.56 -1.19
N PHE A 301 1.11 -2.11 -2.43
CA PHE A 301 2.23 -2.44 -3.30
C PHE A 301 3.24 -1.30 -3.35
N PHE A 302 4.42 -1.54 -2.80
CA PHE A 302 5.57 -0.64 -2.86
C PHE A 302 6.38 -0.86 -4.14
N LYS A 303 6.91 0.24 -4.67
CA LYS A 303 7.79 0.28 -5.85
C LYS A 303 9.18 0.78 -5.44
N SER A 304 10.13 0.71 -6.37
CA SER A 304 11.51 1.13 -6.11
C SER A 304 11.64 2.61 -5.71
N HIS A 305 10.74 3.48 -6.18
CA HIS A 305 10.75 4.89 -5.77
C HIS A 305 10.27 5.13 -4.33
N ASP A 306 9.60 4.16 -3.72
CA ASP A 306 9.18 4.23 -2.31
C ASP A 306 10.31 3.87 -1.34
N VAL A 307 11.45 3.42 -1.86
CA VAL A 307 12.63 3.07 -1.07
C VAL A 307 13.24 4.34 -0.49
N VAL A 308 13.28 4.41 0.84
CA VAL A 308 13.92 5.54 1.52
C VAL A 308 15.17 5.05 2.25
N ARG A 309 16.32 5.37 1.65
CA ARG A 309 17.64 5.03 2.17
C ARG A 309 18.44 6.31 2.42
N HIS A 310 19.50 6.17 3.19
CA HIS A 310 20.48 7.23 3.34
C HIS A 310 21.08 7.60 1.95
N PRO A 311 21.30 8.89 1.62
CA PRO A 311 21.78 9.31 0.30
C PRO A 311 23.09 8.64 -0.15
N VAL A 312 23.98 8.32 0.80
CA VAL A 312 25.21 7.57 0.49
C VAL A 312 24.90 6.12 0.08
N VAL A 313 23.97 5.46 0.77
CA VAL A 313 23.57 4.08 0.45
C VAL A 313 22.87 4.03 -0.91
N ALA A 314 22.00 5.00 -1.22
CA ALA A 314 21.38 5.12 -2.54
C ALA A 314 22.44 5.21 -3.65
N ARG A 315 23.44 6.10 -3.50
CA ARG A 315 24.55 6.24 -4.46
C ARG A 315 25.38 4.96 -4.60
N ILE A 316 25.58 4.20 -3.52
CA ILE A 316 26.27 2.90 -3.59
C ILE A 316 25.46 1.92 -4.43
N VAL A 317 24.16 1.78 -4.15
CA VAL A 317 23.28 0.88 -4.91
C VAL A 317 23.26 1.23 -6.40
N GLU A 318 23.09 2.52 -6.73
CA GLU A 318 23.13 3.00 -8.12
C GLU A 318 24.45 2.68 -8.83
N ALA A 319 25.58 2.74 -8.12
CA ALA A 319 26.89 2.41 -8.69
C ALA A 319 27.01 0.92 -9.03
N TYR A 320 26.48 0.03 -8.20
CA TYR A 320 26.45 -1.41 -8.47
C TYR A 320 25.46 -1.74 -9.59
N GLU A 321 24.24 -1.19 -9.57
CA GLU A 321 23.22 -1.40 -10.62
C GLU A 321 23.73 -0.99 -12.00
N LYS A 322 24.40 0.17 -12.11
CA LYS A 322 25.01 0.62 -13.37
C LYS A 322 26.06 -0.37 -13.91
N LYS A 323 26.86 -0.95 -13.02
CA LYS A 323 27.88 -1.95 -13.40
C LYS A 323 27.22 -3.25 -13.84
N GLU A 324 26.24 -3.76 -13.09
CA GLU A 324 25.50 -4.97 -13.44
C GLU A 324 24.75 -4.81 -14.77
N GLU A 325 24.16 -3.65 -15.03
CA GLU A 325 23.48 -3.35 -16.28
C GLU A 325 24.47 -3.32 -17.45
N ALA A 326 25.65 -2.71 -17.27
CA ALA A 326 26.71 -2.72 -18.27
C ALA A 326 27.20 -4.14 -18.59
N GLU A 327 27.46 -4.96 -17.56
CA GLU A 327 27.86 -6.35 -17.73
C GLU A 327 26.77 -7.20 -18.41
N ARG A 328 25.49 -6.96 -18.09
CA ARG A 328 24.36 -7.63 -18.72
C ARG A 328 24.23 -7.26 -20.20
N LYS A 329 24.40 -5.98 -20.56
CA LYS A 329 24.42 -5.50 -21.94
C LYS A 329 25.58 -6.10 -22.73
N GLU A 330 26.78 -6.15 -22.14
CA GLU A 330 27.96 -6.75 -22.78
C GLU A 330 27.75 -8.25 -23.07
N LYS A 331 27.20 -9.00 -22.10
CA LYS A 331 26.85 -10.42 -22.29
C LYS A 331 25.81 -10.61 -23.40
N ALA A 332 24.75 -9.80 -23.41
CA ALA A 332 23.71 -9.88 -24.44
C ALA A 332 24.26 -9.60 -25.85
N LEU A 333 25.16 -8.62 -26.00
CA LEU A 333 25.83 -8.31 -27.27
C LEU A 333 26.73 -9.48 -27.72
N LYS A 334 27.48 -10.10 -26.81
CA LYS A 334 28.30 -11.27 -27.12
C LYS A 334 27.45 -12.47 -27.55
N GLU A 335 26.32 -12.72 -26.89
CA GLU A 335 25.39 -13.79 -27.27
C GLU A 335 24.74 -13.54 -28.63
N GLN A 336 24.35 -12.29 -28.93
CA GLN A 336 23.80 -11.93 -30.24
C GLN A 336 24.83 -12.09 -31.36
N ALA A 337 26.07 -11.64 -31.15
CA ALA A 337 27.16 -11.83 -32.09
C ALA A 337 27.47 -13.31 -32.33
N TYR A 338 27.46 -14.13 -31.27
CA TYR A 338 27.63 -15.58 -31.38
C TYR A 338 26.51 -16.25 -32.19
N LYS A 339 25.25 -15.88 -31.94
CA LYS A 339 24.08 -16.40 -32.69
C LYS A 339 24.13 -16.02 -34.17
N GLN A 340 24.48 -14.77 -34.50
CA GLN A 340 24.64 -14.33 -35.89
C GLN A 340 25.78 -15.08 -36.61
N ALA A 341 26.92 -15.24 -35.96
CA ALA A 341 28.05 -15.98 -36.54
C ALA A 341 27.72 -17.47 -36.78
N LYS A 342 26.87 -18.07 -35.94
CA LYS A 342 26.39 -19.45 -36.12
C LYS A 342 25.40 -19.57 -37.28
N GLN A 343 24.45 -18.65 -37.40
CA GLN A 343 23.49 -18.63 -38.53
C GLN A 343 24.18 -18.43 -39.89
N LEU A 344 25.22 -17.59 -39.95
CA LEU A 344 26.02 -17.39 -41.16
C LEU A 344 26.80 -18.64 -41.59
N LYS A 345 27.15 -19.53 -40.64
CA LYS A 345 27.81 -20.81 -40.94
C LYS A 345 26.82 -21.89 -41.37
N GLU A 346 25.59 -21.88 -40.86
CA GLU A 346 24.55 -22.87 -41.19
C GLU A 346 23.86 -22.59 -42.54
N HIS A 347 23.91 -21.36 -43.06
CA HIS A 347 23.37 -20.98 -44.38
C HIS A 347 24.44 -20.92 -45.50
N GLY A 348 25.70 -21.24 -45.18
CA GLY A 348 26.83 -21.22 -46.11
C GLY A 348 27.24 -22.60 -46.65
N GLU A 349 26.53 -23.66 -46.28
CA GLU A 349 26.54 -24.99 -46.91
C GLU A 349 25.23 -25.17 -47.70
#